data_AF-A0A9E6RCK7-F1
#
_entry.id   AF-A0A9E6RCK7-F1
#
_cell.length_a   1.000
_cell.length_b   1.000
_cell.length_c   1.000
_cell.angle_alpha   90.00
_cell.angle_beta   90.00
_cell.angle_gamma   90.00
#
_symmetry.space_group_name_H-M   'P 1'
#
loop_
_entity.id
_entity.type
_entity.pdbx_description
1 polymer ?
#
loop_
_entity_poly.entity_id
_entity_poly.type
_entity_poly.pdbx_seq_one_letter_code
_entity_poly.pdbx_strand_id
1 'polypeptide(L)'
;MSDDILPLETLERLSRRDGLDTRPILIRVLTDLFVQKADHSAEETARYEELVLGLLDVVSVEARAAVARKLADDHRAPAAVIERLIADEAAVSAPILARFPDAPRHVLLARVMDGGPVEAAAVASRRDLDADLIRLLAHNRDELVLETLAANLAARLGSGPLASLVERARGAPALAAALLRREDLDAGALAALYLHAGPTRRAEIREALAARPARPLPARASRNAEPVEAAIAEAAVSEGKGHLIAEVLAEALRLRPDDAARLATEPSGEPFVLMLRSIGVEPDLVTRALLIAQPEIAPSVVRVFDLVELAETTSRAVAHDILAALTGEADRASAAPRHEPLFEQSGVMERAGAARPASQRRPSARGADQRQRG
;
A
#
# COMPACT_ATOMS: atom_id res chain seq x y z
N MET A 1 49.06 23.55 26.15
CA MET A 1 47.91 22.70 25.77
C MET A 1 46.88 22.97 26.85
N SER A 2 46.03 23.96 26.58
CA SER A 2 45.21 24.59 27.61
C SER A 2 44.00 23.74 27.94
N ASP A 3 43.83 23.52 29.24
CA ASP A 3 42.65 23.02 29.92
C ASP A 3 41.39 23.77 29.46
N ASP A 4 40.47 23.04 28.84
CA ASP A 4 39.14 23.53 28.44
C ASP A 4 38.12 23.31 29.59
N ILE A 5 38.52 23.66 30.82
CA ILE A 5 37.71 23.52 32.06
C ILE A 5 36.64 24.63 32.19
N LEU A 6 36.60 25.57 31.25
CA LEU A 6 35.87 26.83 31.39
C LEU A 6 34.34 26.84 31.14
N PRO A 7 33.67 25.83 30.53
CA PRO A 7 32.20 25.89 30.36
C PRO A 7 31.41 25.55 31.63
N LEU A 8 31.85 24.54 32.39
CA LEU A 8 31.11 23.98 33.53
C LEU A 8 31.08 24.93 34.73
N GLU A 9 32.23 25.45 35.14
CA GLU A 9 32.32 26.40 36.25
C GLU A 9 31.60 27.72 35.94
N THR A 10 31.62 28.15 34.68
CA THR A 10 30.95 29.38 34.25
C THR A 10 29.42 29.23 34.31
N LEU A 11 28.89 28.08 33.87
CA LEU A 11 27.46 27.79 33.94
C LEU A 11 26.97 27.52 35.37
N GLU A 12 27.80 26.92 36.22
CA GLU A 12 27.50 26.73 37.63
C GLU A 12 27.46 28.08 38.38
N ARG A 13 28.37 29.00 38.04
CA ARG A 13 28.37 30.37 38.57
C ARG A 13 27.16 31.20 38.09
N LEU A 14 26.69 31.00 36.86
CA LEU A 14 25.48 31.64 36.32
C LEU A 14 24.20 31.14 37.01
N SER A 15 24.09 29.82 37.24
CA SER A 15 22.95 29.22 37.94
C SER A 15 22.74 29.78 39.35
N ARG A 16 23.85 29.93 40.09
CA ARG A 16 23.82 30.45 41.47
C ARG A 16 23.51 31.95 41.55
N ARG A 17 23.71 32.72 40.48
CA ARG A 17 23.55 34.19 40.47
C ARG A 17 22.18 34.66 39.98
N ASP A 18 21.62 34.00 38.96
CA ASP A 18 20.43 34.52 38.25
C ASP A 18 19.15 33.71 38.51
N GLY A 19 19.21 32.63 39.31
CA GLY A 19 18.05 31.76 39.58
C GLY A 19 17.57 30.96 38.36
N LEU A 20 18.32 31.00 37.26
CA LEU A 20 18.06 30.24 36.04
C LEU A 20 18.49 28.79 36.24
N ASP A 21 17.60 27.85 35.90
CA ASP A 21 17.96 26.45 35.83
C ASP A 21 18.90 26.24 34.63
N THR A 22 20.19 26.09 34.89
CA THR A 22 21.20 25.88 33.84
C THR A 22 21.34 24.42 33.44
N ARG A 23 20.68 23.48 34.14
CA ARG A 23 20.76 22.03 33.85
C ARG A 23 20.31 21.68 32.44
N PRO A 24 19.21 22.25 31.88
CA PRO A 24 18.84 22.06 30.49
C PRO A 24 19.89 22.56 29.49
N ILE A 25 20.61 23.63 29.81
CA ILE A 25 21.69 24.15 28.96
C ILE A 25 22.90 23.22 29.06
N LEU A 26 23.25 22.81 30.28
CA LEU A 26 24.39 21.96 30.56
C LEU A 26 24.29 20.61 29.85
N ILE A 27 23.16 19.90 29.97
CA ILE A 27 22.99 18.59 29.32
C ILE A 27 23.10 18.71 27.79
N ARG A 28 22.61 19.83 27.22
CA ARG A 28 22.69 20.10 25.79
C ARG A 28 24.13 20.37 25.35
N VAL A 29 24.88 21.17 26.11
CA VAL A 29 26.30 21.47 25.82
C VAL A 29 27.16 20.22 25.99
N LEU A 30 26.98 19.46 27.07
CA LEU A 30 27.70 18.19 27.28
C LEU A 30 27.45 17.21 26.13
N THR A 31 26.19 17.09 25.68
CA THR A 31 25.84 16.26 24.53
C THR A 31 26.43 16.78 23.22
N ASP A 32 26.47 18.10 23.01
CA ASP A 32 27.12 18.67 21.82
C ASP A 32 28.62 18.39 21.81
N LEU A 33 29.30 18.56 22.94
CA LEU A 33 30.72 18.28 23.07
C LEU A 33 31.02 16.79 22.85
N PHE A 34 30.15 15.91 23.34
CA PHE A 34 30.24 14.48 23.09
C PHE A 34 30.14 14.19 21.58
N VAL A 35 29.05 14.60 20.93
CA VAL A 35 28.82 14.31 19.51
C VAL A 35 29.90 14.92 18.59
N GLN A 36 30.42 16.12 18.90
CA GLN A 36 31.42 16.81 18.10
C GLN A 36 32.81 16.14 18.12
N LYS A 37 33.19 15.50 19.22
CA LYS A 37 34.50 14.84 19.33
C LYS A 37 34.45 13.55 18.51
N ALA A 38 35.45 13.29 17.67
CA ALA A 38 35.44 12.12 16.77
C ALA A 38 35.63 10.77 17.49
N ASP A 39 36.50 10.74 18.51
CA ASP A 39 36.83 9.53 19.26
C ASP A 39 36.75 9.78 20.77
N HIS A 40 36.24 8.80 21.51
CA HIS A 40 36.15 8.82 22.96
C HIS A 40 36.91 7.64 23.56
N SER A 41 37.65 7.89 24.64
CA SER A 41 38.14 6.80 25.47
C SER A 41 36.98 6.16 26.24
N ALA A 42 37.16 4.91 26.69
CA ALA A 42 36.14 4.24 27.50
C ALA A 42 35.79 5.02 28.78
N GLU A 43 36.76 5.69 29.39
CA GLU A 43 36.55 6.54 30.57
C GLU A 43 35.73 7.79 30.26
N GLU A 44 35.95 8.40 29.09
CA GLU A 44 35.18 9.58 28.66
C GLU A 44 33.73 9.21 28.37
N THR A 45 33.49 8.09 27.69
CA THR A 45 32.13 7.58 27.44
C THR A 45 31.42 7.24 28.75
N ALA A 46 32.09 6.57 29.69
CA ALA A 46 31.53 6.26 31.00
C ALA A 46 31.20 7.52 31.81
N ARG A 47 32.07 8.53 31.78
CA ARG A 47 31.82 9.82 32.46
C ARG A 47 30.66 10.58 31.83
N TYR A 48 30.57 10.59 30.50
CA TYR A 48 29.43 11.18 29.80
C TYR A 48 28.13 10.47 30.16
N GLU A 49 28.11 9.14 30.14
CA GLU A 49 26.97 8.30 30.51
C GLU A 49 26.47 8.65 31.92
N GLU A 50 27.35 8.63 32.93
CA GLU A 50 27.00 8.92 34.33
C GLU A 50 26.38 10.31 34.48
N LEU A 51 27.01 11.34 33.90
CA LEU A 51 26.54 12.71 33.99
C LEU A 51 25.19 12.91 33.28
N VAL A 52 25.03 12.35 32.08
CA VAL A 52 23.82 12.53 31.29
C VAL A 52 22.65 11.78 31.92
N LEU A 53 22.84 10.56 32.41
CA LEU A 53 21.77 9.81 33.10
C LEU A 53 21.25 10.59 34.32
N GLY A 54 22.15 11.12 35.15
CA GLY A 54 21.75 11.94 36.31
C GLY A 54 21.04 13.23 35.91
N LEU A 55 21.44 13.87 34.81
CA LEU A 55 20.80 15.09 34.32
C LEU A 55 19.45 14.83 33.65
N LEU A 56 19.26 13.69 32.98
CA LEU A 56 17.99 13.35 32.32
C LEU A 56 16.83 13.32 33.33
N ASP A 57 17.05 12.86 34.56
CA ASP A 57 15.97 12.74 35.55
C ASP A 57 15.49 14.09 36.11
N VAL A 58 16.25 15.18 35.93
CA VAL A 58 15.94 16.49 36.52
C VAL A 58 15.58 17.57 35.50
N VAL A 59 15.73 17.30 34.20
CA VAL A 59 15.43 18.26 33.12
C VAL A 59 14.06 18.02 32.49
N SER A 60 13.52 19.06 31.84
CA SER A 60 12.23 19.00 31.15
C SER A 60 12.24 18.02 29.97
N VAL A 61 11.04 17.54 29.60
CA VAL A 61 10.82 16.68 28.42
C VAL A 61 11.42 17.30 27.16
N GLU A 62 11.29 18.62 26.98
CA GLU A 62 11.85 19.34 25.83
C GLU A 62 13.38 19.27 25.80
N ALA A 63 14.04 19.40 26.96
CA ALA A 63 15.49 19.27 27.05
C ALA A 63 15.95 17.83 26.76
N ARG A 64 15.23 16.82 27.28
CA ARG A 64 15.51 15.40 26.98
C ARG A 64 15.32 15.10 25.49
N ALA A 65 14.26 15.61 24.87
CA ALA A 65 14.02 15.46 23.44
C ALA A 65 15.09 16.16 22.58
N ALA A 66 15.68 17.25 23.07
CA ALA A 66 16.82 17.89 22.42
C ALA A 66 18.09 17.02 22.47
N VAL A 67 18.33 16.33 23.59
CA VAL A 67 19.42 15.35 23.72
C VAL A 67 19.18 14.15 22.82
N ALA A 68 17.97 13.59 22.83
CA ALA A 68 17.58 12.47 21.98
C ALA A 68 17.84 12.75 20.50
N ARG A 69 17.43 13.93 19.99
CA ARG A 69 17.68 14.32 18.60
C ARG A 69 19.17 14.41 18.24
N LYS A 70 20.04 14.78 19.18
CA LYS A 70 21.49 14.88 18.94
C LYS A 70 22.15 13.50 18.90
N LEU A 71 21.69 12.57 19.73
CA LEU A 71 22.21 11.21 19.80
C LEU A 71 21.59 10.26 18.76
N ALA A 72 20.49 10.66 18.12
CA ALA A 72 19.68 9.80 17.25
C ALA A 72 20.44 9.21 16.04
N ASP A 73 21.54 9.80 15.59
CA ASP A 73 22.37 9.26 14.49
C ASP A 73 23.77 8.80 14.95
N ASP A 74 24.07 8.92 16.24
CA ASP A 74 25.41 8.69 16.77
C ASP A 74 25.55 7.28 17.34
N HIS A 75 26.13 6.37 16.56
CA HIS A 75 26.41 4.98 16.98
C HIS A 75 27.34 4.85 18.20
N ARG A 76 28.04 5.93 18.60
CA ARG A 76 28.92 5.94 19.80
C ARG A 76 28.15 6.24 21.08
N ALA A 77 26.87 6.61 20.98
CA ALA A 77 26.05 6.94 22.13
C ALA A 77 26.00 5.75 23.11
N PRO A 78 26.22 5.97 24.41
CA PRO A 78 26.21 4.88 25.38
C PRO A 78 24.85 4.19 25.44
N ALA A 79 24.86 2.85 25.46
CA ALA A 79 23.65 2.03 25.40
C ALA A 79 22.65 2.36 26.52
N ALA A 80 23.14 2.59 27.74
CA ALA A 80 22.28 2.93 28.88
C ALA A 80 21.53 4.26 28.67
N VAL A 81 22.16 5.26 28.05
CA VAL A 81 21.50 6.54 27.71
C VAL A 81 20.42 6.31 26.67
N ILE A 82 20.71 5.53 25.62
CA ILE A 82 19.76 5.22 24.56
C ILE A 82 18.55 4.44 25.11
N GLU A 83 18.77 3.41 25.92
CA GLU A 83 17.71 2.65 26.57
C GLU A 83 16.82 3.54 27.45
N ARG A 84 17.43 4.44 28.23
CA ARG A 84 16.70 5.41 29.07
C ARG A 84 15.86 6.40 28.24
N LEU A 85 16.35 6.83 27.09
CA LEU A 85 15.63 7.72 26.17
C LEU A 85 14.48 7.00 25.44
N ILE A 86 14.67 5.72 25.07
CA ILE A 86 13.61 4.90 24.47
C ILE A 86 12.49 4.60 25.48
N ALA A 87 12.83 4.43 26.76
CA ALA A 87 11.87 4.18 27.82
C ALA A 87 11.08 5.43 28.27
N ASP A 88 11.46 6.61 27.78
CA ASP A 88 10.85 7.89 28.13
C ASP A 88 9.54 8.12 27.35
N GLU A 89 8.95 9.30 27.51
CA GLU A 89 7.75 9.73 26.78
C GLU A 89 8.00 9.82 25.27
N ALA A 90 6.93 9.69 24.48
CA ALA A 90 7.00 9.63 23.01
C ALA A 90 7.78 10.79 22.36
N ALA A 91 7.72 12.00 22.93
CA ALA A 91 8.46 13.16 22.43
C ALA A 91 9.99 12.98 22.49
N VAL A 92 10.48 12.15 23.41
CA VAL A 92 11.89 11.84 23.66
C VAL A 92 12.29 10.53 22.97
N SER A 93 11.43 9.50 23.00
CA SER A 93 11.74 8.19 22.41
C SER A 93 11.68 8.21 20.88
N ALA A 94 10.75 8.98 20.27
CA ALA A 94 10.53 8.99 18.82
C ALA A 94 11.78 9.33 17.98
N PRO A 95 12.59 10.37 18.29
CA PRO A 95 13.83 10.63 17.56
C PRO A 95 14.80 9.44 17.54
N ILE A 96 14.93 8.73 18.67
CA ILE A 96 15.80 7.56 18.78
C ILE A 96 15.24 6.40 17.97
N LEU A 97 13.96 6.07 18.15
CA LEU A 97 13.30 4.98 17.42
C LEU A 97 13.36 5.18 15.90
N ALA A 98 13.26 6.41 15.43
CA ALA A 98 13.28 6.73 14.00
C ALA A 98 14.64 6.59 13.33
N ARG A 99 15.75 6.79 14.05
CA ARG A 99 17.06 7.02 13.41
C ARG A 99 18.23 6.26 14.01
N PHE A 100 18.13 5.83 15.27
CA PHE A 100 19.27 5.21 15.94
C PHE A 100 19.64 3.88 15.24
N PRO A 101 20.89 3.77 14.74
CA PRO A 101 21.28 2.67 13.85
C PRO A 101 21.27 1.32 14.58
N ASP A 102 21.70 1.30 15.84
CA ASP A 102 21.87 0.07 16.61
C ASP A 102 20.66 -0.23 17.51
N ALA A 103 19.49 0.31 17.18
CA ALA A 103 18.26 0.07 17.93
C ALA A 103 17.90 -1.42 17.86
N PRO A 104 17.80 -2.14 19.01
CA PRO A 104 17.52 -3.57 18.97
C PRO A 104 16.17 -3.86 18.35
N ARG A 105 16.12 -4.79 17.40
CA ARG A 105 14.88 -5.15 16.68
C ARG A 105 13.71 -5.47 17.61
N HIS A 106 13.94 -6.19 18.70
CA HIS A 106 12.90 -6.57 19.65
C HIS A 106 12.28 -5.34 20.35
N VAL A 107 13.07 -4.28 20.56
CA VAL A 107 12.59 -3.00 21.10
C VAL A 107 11.71 -2.31 20.07
N LEU A 108 12.12 -2.27 18.80
CA LEU A 108 11.29 -1.69 17.73
C LEU A 108 9.94 -2.42 17.61
N LEU A 109 9.95 -3.76 17.65
CA LEU A 109 8.73 -4.56 17.63
C LEU A 109 7.81 -4.25 18.82
N ALA A 110 8.36 -4.22 20.03
CA ALA A 110 7.59 -3.88 21.23
C ALA A 110 6.96 -2.48 21.10
N ARG A 111 7.68 -1.50 20.55
CA ARG A 111 7.15 -0.13 20.36
C ARG A 111 6.07 -0.03 19.29
N VAL A 112 6.10 -0.89 18.27
CA VAL A 112 5.01 -0.96 17.29
C VAL A 112 3.76 -1.65 17.85
N MET A 113 3.95 -2.65 18.73
CA MET A 113 2.84 -3.43 19.30
C MET A 113 2.19 -2.77 20.51
N ASP A 114 3.01 -2.27 21.44
CA ASP A 114 2.58 -1.82 22.76
C ASP A 114 2.76 -0.31 22.96
N GLY A 115 3.49 0.36 22.05
CA GLY A 115 3.76 1.79 22.11
C GLY A 115 2.61 2.65 21.56
N GLY A 116 2.77 3.97 21.69
CA GLY A 116 1.83 4.93 21.12
C GLY A 116 1.97 5.13 19.60
N PRO A 117 0.99 5.78 18.94
CA PRO A 117 1.03 6.02 17.49
C PRO A 117 2.25 6.83 17.05
N VAL A 118 2.75 7.75 17.90
CA VAL A 118 3.94 8.56 17.63
C VAL A 118 5.20 7.69 17.58
N GLU A 119 5.33 6.73 18.50
CA GLU A 119 6.47 5.80 18.54
C GLU A 119 6.42 4.81 17.38
N ALA A 120 5.24 4.24 17.10
CA ALA A 120 5.04 3.36 15.96
C ALA A 120 5.32 4.08 14.63
N ALA A 121 4.90 5.34 14.48
CA ALA A 121 5.22 6.16 13.31
C ALA A 121 6.71 6.49 13.22
N ALA A 122 7.38 6.73 14.34
CA ALA A 122 8.83 6.88 14.37
C ALA A 122 9.52 5.62 13.81
N VAL A 123 9.11 4.43 14.26
CA VAL A 123 9.59 3.16 13.69
C VAL A 123 9.26 3.08 12.20
N ALA A 124 8.04 3.45 11.77
CA ALA A 124 7.63 3.44 10.36
C ALA A 124 8.46 4.35 9.45
N SER A 125 9.12 5.38 9.99
CA SER A 125 9.99 6.30 9.24
C SER A 125 11.42 5.79 9.03
N ARG A 126 11.79 4.67 9.68
CA ARG A 126 13.13 4.07 9.58
C ARG A 126 13.46 3.62 8.16
N ARG A 127 14.74 3.71 7.78
CA ARG A 127 15.22 3.29 6.45
C ARG A 127 15.54 1.80 6.36
N ASP A 128 15.73 1.14 7.48
CA ASP A 128 16.21 -0.25 7.65
C ASP A 128 15.08 -1.20 8.08
N LEU A 129 13.84 -0.92 7.66
CA LEU A 129 12.69 -1.75 7.99
C LEU A 129 12.74 -3.11 7.31
N ASP A 130 12.63 -4.17 8.11
CA ASP A 130 12.47 -5.53 7.61
C ASP A 130 11.01 -5.86 7.22
N ALA A 131 10.83 -6.98 6.53
CA ALA A 131 9.53 -7.40 6.01
C ALA A 131 8.48 -7.70 7.09
N ASP A 132 8.88 -8.08 8.31
CA ASP A 132 7.93 -8.33 9.40
C ASP A 132 7.45 -7.03 10.01
N LEU A 133 8.36 -6.08 10.25
CA LEU A 133 8.01 -4.75 10.73
C LEU A 133 7.11 -4.02 9.73
N ILE A 134 7.42 -4.08 8.43
CA ILE A 134 6.55 -3.52 7.38
C ILE A 134 5.16 -4.16 7.43
N ARG A 135 5.08 -5.49 7.57
CA ARG A 135 3.80 -6.19 7.70
C ARG A 135 3.03 -5.74 8.94
N LEU A 136 3.69 -5.66 10.09
CA LEU A 136 3.05 -5.24 11.33
C LEU A 136 2.53 -3.81 11.26
N LEU A 137 3.35 -2.88 10.76
CA LEU A 137 2.99 -1.47 10.58
C LEU A 137 1.84 -1.30 9.58
N ALA A 138 1.82 -2.05 8.47
CA ALA A 138 0.75 -1.97 7.47
C ALA A 138 -0.62 -2.50 7.95
N HIS A 139 -0.65 -3.22 9.07
CA HIS A 139 -1.89 -3.66 9.73
C HIS A 139 -2.23 -2.82 10.97
N ASN A 140 -1.46 -1.76 11.25
CA ASN A 140 -1.75 -0.85 12.35
C ASN A 140 -3.09 -0.12 12.11
N ARG A 141 -3.74 0.30 13.20
CA ARG A 141 -5.05 0.96 13.13
C ARG A 141 -4.92 2.48 13.02
N ASP A 142 -3.81 3.04 13.49
CA ASP A 142 -3.56 4.48 13.52
C ASP A 142 -3.16 5.03 12.16
N GLU A 143 -3.88 6.06 11.71
CA GLU A 143 -3.67 6.70 10.40
C GLU A 143 -2.26 7.30 10.27
N LEU A 144 -1.76 7.93 11.34
CA LEU A 144 -0.40 8.48 11.38
C LEU A 144 0.66 7.43 11.03
N VAL A 145 0.51 6.20 11.51
CA VAL A 145 1.47 5.11 11.28
C VAL A 145 1.40 4.67 9.81
N LEU A 146 0.20 4.46 9.29
CA LEU A 146 -0.03 4.05 7.90
C LEU A 146 0.47 5.09 6.91
N GLU A 147 0.18 6.37 7.16
CA GLU A 147 0.64 7.50 6.35
C GLU A 147 2.15 7.63 6.36
N THR A 148 2.78 7.48 7.55
CA THR A 148 4.24 7.53 7.67
C THR A 148 4.90 6.38 6.92
N LEU A 149 4.37 5.17 7.05
CA LEU A 149 4.86 4.01 6.31
C LEU A 149 4.70 4.19 4.79
N ALA A 150 3.55 4.67 4.33
CA ALA A 150 3.29 4.92 2.92
C ALA A 150 4.23 5.99 2.34
N ALA A 151 4.48 7.06 3.10
CA ALA A 151 5.41 8.13 2.71
C ALA A 151 6.89 7.72 2.78
N ASN A 152 7.23 6.61 3.46
CA ASN A 152 8.59 6.14 3.58
C ASN A 152 9.05 5.42 2.29
N LEU A 153 9.73 6.17 1.41
CA LEU A 153 10.26 5.65 0.14
C LEU A 153 11.38 4.61 0.31
N ALA A 154 12.02 4.52 1.49
CA ALA A 154 13.01 3.48 1.76
C ALA A 154 12.37 2.12 2.09
N ALA A 155 11.13 2.12 2.60
CA ALA A 155 10.40 0.90 2.89
C ALA A 155 9.88 0.26 1.60
N ARG A 156 10.28 -0.99 1.31
CA ARG A 156 9.75 -1.75 0.17
C ARG A 156 8.43 -2.42 0.53
N LEU A 157 7.34 -1.90 0.00
CA LEU A 157 6.00 -2.42 0.25
C LEU A 157 5.77 -3.69 -0.60
N GLY A 158 5.89 -4.86 0.02
CA GLY A 158 5.49 -6.12 -0.60
C GLY A 158 3.98 -6.18 -0.89
N SER A 159 3.56 -7.18 -1.68
CA SER A 159 2.16 -7.31 -2.14
C SER A 159 1.13 -7.33 -1.01
N GLY A 160 1.38 -8.07 0.09
CA GLY A 160 0.48 -8.14 1.24
C GLY A 160 0.30 -6.78 1.95
N PRO A 161 1.38 -6.18 2.48
CA PRO A 161 1.34 -4.84 3.07
C PRO A 161 0.72 -3.79 2.15
N LEU A 162 1.10 -3.78 0.88
CA LEU A 162 0.58 -2.83 -0.10
C LEU A 162 -0.94 -2.98 -0.29
N ALA A 163 -1.43 -4.21 -0.43
CA ALA A 163 -2.87 -4.45 -0.55
C ALA A 163 -3.64 -3.91 0.66
N SER A 164 -3.18 -4.18 1.89
CA SER A 164 -3.78 -3.64 3.12
C SER A 164 -3.83 -2.10 3.12
N LEU A 165 -2.73 -1.46 2.74
CA LEU A 165 -2.64 0.00 2.68
C LEU A 165 -3.56 0.59 1.60
N VAL A 166 -3.62 -0.01 0.41
CA VAL A 166 -4.49 0.42 -0.70
C VAL A 166 -5.96 0.28 -0.32
N GLU A 167 -6.35 -0.83 0.30
CA GLU A 167 -7.70 -1.04 0.82
C GLU A 167 -8.12 0.08 1.78
N ARG A 168 -7.25 0.42 2.73
CA ARG A 168 -7.52 1.52 3.68
C ARG A 168 -7.52 2.89 2.99
N ALA A 169 -6.61 3.11 2.06
CA ALA A 169 -6.43 4.39 1.36
C ALA A 169 -7.66 4.80 0.55
N ARG A 170 -8.51 3.84 0.10
CA ARG A 170 -9.77 4.17 -0.60
C ARG A 170 -10.65 5.16 0.17
N GLY A 171 -10.65 5.10 1.51
CA GLY A 171 -11.38 6.03 2.38
C GLY A 171 -10.53 7.07 3.11
N ALA A 172 -9.22 7.09 2.91
CA ALA A 172 -8.28 7.94 3.64
C ALA A 172 -7.42 8.78 2.66
N PRO A 173 -7.83 10.02 2.34
CA PRO A 173 -7.19 10.83 1.29
C PRO A 173 -5.69 11.10 1.52
N ALA A 174 -5.27 11.32 2.77
CA ALA A 174 -3.86 11.57 3.09
C ALA A 174 -2.99 10.33 2.83
N LEU A 175 -3.47 9.14 3.22
CA LEU A 175 -2.82 7.87 2.91
C LEU A 175 -2.79 7.59 1.41
N ALA A 176 -3.89 7.85 0.69
CA ALA A 176 -3.94 7.71 -0.77
C ALA A 176 -2.93 8.63 -1.46
N ALA A 177 -2.85 9.89 -1.04
CA ALA A 177 -1.87 10.84 -1.55
C ALA A 177 -0.42 10.38 -1.29
N ALA A 178 -0.15 9.79 -0.12
CA ALA A 178 1.18 9.25 0.19
C ALA A 178 1.56 8.09 -0.74
N LEU A 179 0.65 7.13 -0.96
CA LEU A 179 0.87 6.01 -1.89
C LEU A 179 1.01 6.48 -3.35
N LEU A 180 0.20 7.45 -3.77
CA LEU A 180 0.24 7.97 -5.14
C LEU A 180 1.56 8.66 -5.50
N ARG A 181 2.29 9.21 -4.52
CA ARG A 181 3.63 9.79 -4.72
C ARG A 181 4.74 8.75 -4.94
N ARG A 182 4.45 7.47 -4.73
CA ARG A 182 5.43 6.39 -4.90
C ARG A 182 5.53 5.99 -6.36
N GLU A 183 6.76 5.96 -6.87
CA GLU A 183 7.06 5.53 -8.24
C GLU A 183 7.37 4.02 -8.34
N ASP A 184 7.61 3.36 -7.21
CA ASP A 184 7.96 1.94 -7.13
C ASP A 184 6.74 0.99 -7.11
N LEU A 185 5.52 1.52 -7.17
CA LEU A 185 4.28 0.75 -7.07
C LEU A 185 3.71 0.37 -8.44
N ASP A 186 3.11 -0.83 -8.53
CA ASP A 186 2.41 -1.29 -9.73
C ASP A 186 1.20 -0.38 -10.05
N ALA A 187 1.03 -0.05 -11.33
CA ALA A 187 -0.07 0.78 -11.79
C ALA A 187 -1.45 0.19 -11.46
N GLY A 188 -1.57 -1.14 -11.35
CA GLY A 188 -2.81 -1.79 -10.92
C GLY A 188 -3.17 -1.47 -9.46
N ALA A 189 -2.19 -1.38 -8.57
CA ALA A 189 -2.43 -0.96 -7.19
C ALA A 189 -2.82 0.53 -7.12
N LEU A 190 -2.16 1.37 -7.92
CA LEU A 190 -2.47 2.82 -7.99
C LEU A 190 -3.83 3.09 -8.63
N ALA A 191 -4.30 2.22 -9.55
CA ALA A 191 -5.62 2.34 -10.17
C ALA A 191 -6.78 2.30 -9.17
N ALA A 192 -6.62 1.59 -8.04
CA ALA A 192 -7.61 1.60 -6.96
C ALA A 192 -7.74 2.97 -6.28
N LEU A 193 -6.73 3.84 -6.43
CA LEU A 193 -6.66 5.19 -5.89
C LEU A 193 -6.87 6.27 -6.96
N TYR A 194 -7.32 5.88 -8.17
CA TYR A 194 -7.45 6.77 -9.32
C TYR A 194 -8.27 8.04 -9.03
N LEU A 195 -9.34 7.93 -8.25
CA LEU A 195 -10.19 9.07 -7.90
C LEU A 195 -9.50 10.07 -6.95
N HIS A 196 -8.55 9.60 -6.13
CA HIS A 196 -7.73 10.44 -5.25
C HIS A 196 -6.56 11.12 -5.99
N ALA A 197 -6.24 10.66 -7.20
CA ALA A 197 -5.17 11.22 -8.01
C ALA A 197 -5.61 12.51 -8.71
N GLY A 198 -4.68 13.46 -8.85
CA GLY A 198 -4.85 14.63 -9.71
C GLY A 198 -4.75 14.28 -11.20
N PRO A 199 -5.12 15.21 -12.11
CA PRO A 199 -5.22 14.93 -13.55
C PRO A 199 -3.95 14.33 -14.18
N THR A 200 -2.77 14.89 -13.86
CA THR A 200 -1.48 14.38 -14.35
C THR A 200 -1.24 12.93 -13.91
N ARG A 201 -1.44 12.65 -12.62
CA ARG A 201 -1.22 11.31 -12.07
C ARG A 201 -2.24 10.29 -12.59
N ARG A 202 -3.49 10.71 -12.86
CA ARG A 202 -4.49 9.86 -13.54
C ARG A 202 -4.03 9.47 -14.95
N ALA A 203 -3.46 10.42 -15.70
CA ALA A 203 -2.90 10.14 -17.03
C ALA A 203 -1.72 9.15 -16.96
N GLU A 204 -0.78 9.35 -16.03
CA GLU A 204 0.33 8.43 -15.80
C GLU A 204 -0.14 7.02 -15.44
N ILE A 205 -1.19 6.89 -14.60
CA ILE A 205 -1.78 5.57 -14.28
C ILE A 205 -2.32 4.89 -15.53
N ARG A 206 -3.07 5.62 -16.38
CA ARG A 206 -3.62 5.08 -17.64
C ARG A 206 -2.52 4.63 -18.59
N GLU A 207 -1.50 5.46 -18.77
CA GLU A 207 -0.35 5.17 -19.63
C GLU A 207 0.42 3.94 -19.13
N ALA A 208 0.72 3.89 -17.83
CA ALA A 208 1.41 2.76 -17.23
C ALA A 208 0.61 1.46 -17.34
N LEU A 209 -0.72 1.51 -17.23
CA LEU A 209 -1.59 0.35 -17.49
C LEU A 209 -1.60 -0.05 -18.97
N ALA A 210 -1.63 0.91 -19.89
CA ALA A 210 -1.60 0.65 -21.33
C ALA A 210 -0.30 -0.01 -21.80
N ALA A 211 0.82 0.32 -21.15
CA ALA A 211 2.13 -0.26 -21.42
C ALA A 211 2.27 -1.72 -20.95
N ARG A 212 1.34 -2.23 -20.14
CA ARG A 212 1.36 -3.62 -19.67
C ARG A 212 1.07 -4.59 -20.82
N PRO A 213 1.65 -5.80 -20.80
CA PRO A 213 1.27 -6.82 -21.76
C PRO A 213 -0.23 -7.09 -21.68
N ALA A 214 -0.90 -7.08 -22.83
CA ALA A 214 -2.35 -7.22 -22.92
C ALA A 214 -2.80 -8.51 -22.23
N ARG A 215 -3.55 -8.36 -21.13
CA ARG A 215 -4.21 -9.48 -20.49
C ARG A 215 -5.52 -9.74 -21.25
N PRO A 216 -5.80 -10.96 -21.72
CA PRO A 216 -7.09 -11.24 -22.34
C PRO A 216 -8.19 -10.92 -21.34
N LEU A 217 -9.13 -10.07 -21.76
CA LEU A 217 -10.30 -9.74 -20.97
C LEU A 217 -11.02 -11.06 -20.63
N PRO A 218 -11.45 -11.28 -19.37
CA PRO A 218 -12.21 -12.48 -19.05
C PRO A 218 -13.42 -12.58 -19.98
N ALA A 219 -13.85 -13.79 -20.35
CA ALA A 219 -15.01 -13.98 -21.25
C ALA A 219 -16.28 -13.28 -20.73
N ARG A 220 -16.38 -13.06 -19.42
CA ARG A 220 -17.45 -12.26 -18.76
C ARG A 220 -17.33 -10.75 -18.96
N ALA A 221 -16.16 -10.24 -19.34
CA ALA A 221 -15.88 -8.84 -19.69
C ALA A 221 -16.01 -8.55 -21.20
N SER A 222 -16.27 -9.55 -22.05
CA SER A 222 -16.90 -9.36 -23.36
C SER A 222 -18.36 -8.93 -23.17
N ARG A 223 -18.55 -7.79 -22.51
CA ARG A 223 -19.83 -7.11 -22.35
C ARG A 223 -20.16 -6.46 -23.69
N ASN A 224 -21.41 -6.62 -24.13
CA ASN A 224 -21.92 -6.07 -25.38
C ASN A 224 -22.27 -4.59 -25.18
N ALA A 225 -21.83 -3.72 -26.08
CA ALA A 225 -22.16 -2.29 -26.04
C ALA A 225 -23.58 -2.02 -26.53
N GLU A 226 -24.18 -2.90 -27.34
CA GLU A 226 -25.49 -2.69 -27.98
C GLU A 226 -26.60 -2.20 -27.01
N PRO A 227 -26.79 -2.76 -25.79
CA PRO A 227 -27.84 -2.27 -24.89
C PRO A 227 -27.60 -0.82 -24.45
N VAL A 228 -26.33 -0.46 -24.22
CA VAL A 228 -25.94 0.90 -23.81
C VAL A 228 -26.08 1.86 -24.98
N GLU A 229 -25.69 1.45 -26.18
CA GLU A 229 -25.86 2.25 -27.40
C GLU A 229 -27.35 2.51 -27.70
N ALA A 230 -28.20 1.49 -27.51
CA ALA A 230 -29.65 1.64 -27.63
C ALA A 230 -30.22 2.61 -26.58
N ALA A 231 -29.75 2.53 -25.33
CA ALA A 231 -30.16 3.46 -24.28
C ALA A 231 -29.74 4.90 -24.59
N ILE A 232 -28.53 5.12 -25.13
CA ILE A 232 -28.06 6.43 -25.58
C ILE A 232 -28.96 6.95 -26.73
N ALA A 233 -29.30 6.10 -27.69
CA ALA A 233 -30.17 6.47 -28.81
C ALA A 233 -31.58 6.85 -28.34
N GLU A 234 -32.17 6.08 -27.41
CA GLU A 234 -33.48 6.37 -26.82
C GLU A 234 -33.45 7.69 -26.04
N ALA A 235 -32.46 7.87 -25.18
CA ALA A 235 -32.34 9.07 -24.36
C ALA A 235 -32.06 10.34 -25.18
N ALA A 236 -31.54 10.20 -26.40
CA ALA A 236 -31.33 11.33 -27.30
C ALA A 236 -32.63 11.85 -27.95
N VAL A 237 -33.69 11.04 -27.96
CA VAL A 237 -34.99 11.40 -28.57
C VAL A 237 -35.98 11.91 -27.53
N SER A 238 -35.74 11.64 -26.24
CA SER A 238 -36.64 12.01 -25.14
C SER A 238 -35.89 12.76 -24.03
N GLU A 239 -36.30 14.00 -23.75
CA GLU A 239 -35.73 14.78 -22.65
C GLU A 239 -35.90 14.07 -21.29
N GLY A 240 -34.93 14.26 -20.38
CA GLY A 240 -34.98 13.72 -19.02
C GLY A 240 -34.63 12.23 -18.86
N LYS A 241 -34.31 11.52 -19.95
CA LYS A 241 -33.99 10.08 -19.93
C LYS A 241 -32.51 9.72 -19.71
N GLY A 242 -31.67 10.67 -19.30
CA GLY A 242 -30.24 10.42 -19.08
C GLY A 242 -29.93 9.34 -18.03
N HIS A 243 -30.80 9.15 -17.04
CA HIS A 243 -30.67 8.13 -16.00
C HIS A 243 -30.67 6.69 -16.58
N LEU A 244 -31.39 6.45 -17.68
CA LEU A 244 -31.42 5.13 -18.33
C LEU A 244 -30.03 4.66 -18.78
N ILE A 245 -29.19 5.58 -19.24
CA ILE A 245 -27.83 5.26 -19.65
C ILE A 245 -27.04 4.73 -18.44
N ALA A 246 -27.16 5.38 -17.28
CA ALA A 246 -26.49 4.95 -16.06
C ALA A 246 -27.01 3.59 -15.54
N GLU A 247 -28.33 3.36 -15.61
CA GLU A 247 -28.94 2.08 -15.21
C GLU A 247 -28.47 0.92 -16.09
N VAL A 248 -28.52 1.09 -17.41
CA VAL A 248 -28.07 0.07 -18.36
C VAL A 248 -26.56 -0.15 -18.26
N LEU A 249 -25.77 0.91 -18.03
CA LEU A 249 -24.35 0.79 -17.73
C LEU A 249 -24.11 -0.05 -16.47
N ALA A 250 -24.86 0.20 -15.40
CA ALA A 250 -24.72 -0.53 -14.13
C ALA A 250 -25.00 -2.03 -14.32
N GLU A 251 -26.07 -2.37 -15.03
CA GLU A 251 -26.42 -3.76 -15.36
C GLU A 251 -25.37 -4.39 -16.27
N ALA A 252 -25.03 -3.70 -17.36
CA ALA A 252 -24.06 -4.15 -18.34
C ALA A 252 -22.68 -4.35 -17.70
N LEU A 253 -22.32 -3.58 -16.67
CA LEU A 253 -21.10 -3.70 -15.86
C LEU A 253 -21.25 -4.53 -14.58
N ARG A 254 -22.45 -5.05 -14.27
CA ARG A 254 -22.74 -5.83 -13.04
C ARG A 254 -22.26 -5.11 -11.78
N LEU A 255 -22.32 -3.78 -11.79
CA LEU A 255 -21.94 -2.96 -10.65
C LEU A 255 -23.01 -3.05 -9.58
N ARG A 256 -22.60 -2.91 -8.32
CA ARG A 256 -23.56 -2.67 -7.23
C ARG A 256 -24.24 -1.31 -7.47
N PRO A 257 -25.53 -1.15 -7.14
CA PRO A 257 -26.23 0.13 -7.32
C PRO A 257 -25.48 1.32 -6.73
N ASP A 258 -24.92 1.17 -5.53
CA ASP A 258 -24.15 2.23 -4.86
C ASP A 258 -22.85 2.59 -5.59
N ASP A 259 -22.15 1.59 -6.15
CA ASP A 259 -20.93 1.85 -6.93
C ASP A 259 -21.26 2.50 -8.27
N ALA A 260 -22.30 2.05 -8.95
CA ALA A 260 -22.74 2.61 -10.22
C ALA A 260 -23.16 4.08 -10.04
N ALA A 261 -23.98 4.37 -9.03
CA ALA A 261 -24.38 5.74 -8.70
C ALA A 261 -23.15 6.60 -8.38
N ARG A 262 -22.28 6.15 -7.47
CA ARG A 262 -21.06 6.87 -7.09
C ARG A 262 -20.15 7.19 -8.28
N LEU A 263 -19.95 6.24 -9.20
CA LEU A 263 -19.10 6.44 -10.37
C LEU A 263 -19.79 7.31 -11.43
N ALA A 264 -21.10 7.16 -11.62
CA ALA A 264 -21.86 7.96 -12.58
C ALA A 264 -21.98 9.42 -12.15
N THR A 265 -22.07 9.71 -10.86
CA THR A 265 -22.21 11.07 -10.33
C THR A 265 -20.89 11.66 -9.83
N GLU A 266 -19.76 11.04 -10.13
CA GLU A 266 -18.46 11.55 -9.70
C GLU A 266 -18.16 12.87 -10.43
N PRO A 267 -17.82 13.97 -9.71
CA PRO A 267 -17.77 15.32 -10.30
C PRO A 267 -16.82 15.50 -11.49
N SER A 268 -15.77 14.69 -11.58
CA SER A 268 -14.88 14.77 -12.74
C SER A 268 -15.54 14.20 -14.00
N GLY A 269 -16.49 13.27 -13.88
CA GLY A 269 -17.11 12.59 -15.01
C GLY A 269 -16.20 11.59 -15.73
N GLU A 270 -14.92 11.50 -15.35
CA GLU A 270 -14.01 10.50 -15.90
C GLU A 270 -14.50 9.06 -15.63
N PRO A 271 -15.03 8.71 -14.43
CA PRO A 271 -15.48 7.34 -14.20
C PRO A 271 -16.66 6.96 -15.08
N PHE A 272 -17.52 7.91 -15.43
CA PHE A 272 -18.61 7.71 -16.40
C PHE A 272 -18.07 7.38 -17.80
N VAL A 273 -17.05 8.11 -18.26
CA VAL A 273 -16.35 7.79 -19.53
C VAL A 273 -15.69 6.41 -19.46
N LEU A 274 -15.01 6.09 -18.36
CA LEU A 274 -14.37 4.78 -18.18
C LEU A 274 -15.41 3.65 -18.21
N MET A 275 -16.60 3.84 -17.64
CA MET A 275 -17.70 2.87 -17.74
C MET A 275 -18.08 2.60 -19.20
N LEU A 276 -18.34 3.64 -19.99
CA LEU A 276 -18.65 3.52 -21.42
C LEU A 276 -17.52 2.82 -22.20
N ARG A 277 -16.28 3.24 -21.98
CA ARG A 277 -15.09 2.67 -22.66
C ARG A 277 -14.83 1.21 -22.30
N SER A 278 -15.07 0.81 -21.05
CA SER A 278 -14.85 -0.57 -20.60
C SER A 278 -15.82 -1.59 -21.23
N ILE A 279 -17.05 -1.14 -21.55
CA ILE A 279 -18.03 -1.95 -22.29
C ILE A 279 -17.69 -1.98 -23.79
N GLY A 280 -17.01 -0.94 -24.29
CA GLY A 280 -16.60 -0.81 -25.67
C GLY A 280 -17.48 0.13 -26.48
N VAL A 281 -18.14 1.10 -25.83
CA VAL A 281 -18.84 2.18 -26.54
C VAL A 281 -17.81 3.05 -27.27
N GLU A 282 -18.08 3.32 -28.55
CA GLU A 282 -17.22 4.14 -29.40
C GLU A 282 -17.19 5.62 -28.98
N PRO A 283 -16.07 6.35 -29.17
CA PRO A 283 -15.90 7.74 -28.72
C PRO A 283 -17.02 8.70 -29.18
N ASP A 284 -17.54 8.53 -30.39
CA ASP A 284 -18.64 9.34 -30.92
C ASP A 284 -19.91 9.25 -30.05
N LEU A 285 -20.22 8.04 -29.58
CA LEU A 285 -21.37 7.80 -28.70
C LEU A 285 -21.10 8.25 -27.25
N VAL A 286 -19.84 8.29 -26.82
CA VAL A 286 -19.46 8.84 -25.51
C VAL A 286 -19.82 10.32 -25.42
N THR A 287 -19.52 11.11 -26.45
CA THR A 287 -19.89 12.54 -26.50
C THR A 287 -21.38 12.73 -26.30
N ARG A 288 -22.20 11.92 -27.01
CA ARG A 288 -23.65 11.97 -26.90
C ARG A 288 -24.15 11.57 -25.50
N ALA A 289 -23.57 10.50 -24.94
CA ALA A 289 -23.89 10.05 -23.59
C ALA A 289 -23.58 11.13 -22.53
N LEU A 290 -22.44 11.82 -22.66
CA LEU A 290 -22.06 12.91 -21.76
C LEU A 290 -23.07 14.05 -21.78
N LEU A 291 -23.45 14.53 -22.97
CA LEU A 291 -24.37 15.66 -23.11
C LEU A 291 -25.78 15.35 -22.55
N ILE A 292 -26.20 14.08 -22.57
CA ILE A 292 -27.54 13.65 -22.12
C ILE A 292 -27.55 13.25 -20.64
N ALA A 293 -26.54 12.50 -20.19
CA ALA A 293 -26.51 11.89 -18.86
C ALA A 293 -25.76 12.71 -17.81
N GLN A 294 -24.95 13.70 -18.22
CA GLN A 294 -24.14 14.52 -17.32
C GLN A 294 -24.51 16.01 -17.44
N PRO A 295 -25.70 16.43 -16.96
CA PRO A 295 -26.19 17.80 -17.11
C PRO A 295 -25.32 18.84 -16.42
N GLU A 296 -24.57 18.45 -15.38
CA GLU A 296 -23.62 19.33 -14.68
C GLU A 296 -22.32 19.57 -15.49
N ILE A 297 -21.98 18.66 -16.39
CA ILE A 297 -20.76 18.71 -17.22
C ILE A 297 -21.06 19.32 -18.59
N ALA A 298 -22.25 19.02 -19.16
CA ALA A 298 -22.66 19.42 -20.50
C ALA A 298 -22.49 20.92 -20.84
N PRO A 299 -22.68 21.89 -19.90
CA PRO A 299 -22.46 23.31 -20.19
C PRO A 299 -20.99 23.68 -20.42
N SER A 300 -20.03 22.88 -19.93
CA SER A 300 -18.60 23.17 -20.03
C SER A 300 -18.00 22.51 -21.26
N VAL A 301 -17.84 23.30 -22.32
CA VAL A 301 -17.22 22.84 -23.58
C VAL A 301 -15.83 22.27 -23.34
N VAL A 302 -14.99 22.95 -22.56
CA VAL A 302 -13.64 22.49 -22.22
C VAL A 302 -13.69 21.11 -21.54
N ARG A 303 -14.58 20.93 -20.56
CA ARG A 303 -14.67 19.66 -19.83
C ARG A 303 -15.15 18.52 -20.73
N VAL A 304 -16.10 18.78 -21.62
CA VAL A 304 -16.57 17.78 -22.58
C VAL A 304 -15.43 17.36 -23.51
N PHE A 305 -14.63 18.29 -24.03
CA PHE A 305 -13.46 17.96 -24.86
C PHE A 305 -12.42 17.14 -24.09
N ASP A 306 -12.08 17.50 -22.84
CA ASP A 306 -11.16 16.73 -22.00
C ASP A 306 -11.63 15.27 -21.82
N LEU A 307 -12.95 15.07 -21.65
CA LEU A 307 -13.55 13.75 -21.45
C LEU A 307 -13.66 12.92 -22.74
N VAL A 308 -13.82 13.58 -23.88
CA VAL A 308 -13.76 12.93 -25.19
C VAL A 308 -12.33 12.51 -25.51
N GLU A 309 -11.35 13.38 -25.27
CA GLU A 309 -9.92 13.04 -25.40
C GLU A 309 -9.55 11.86 -24.48
N LEU A 310 -10.06 11.85 -23.24
CA LEU A 310 -9.92 10.70 -22.34
C LEU A 310 -10.49 9.42 -22.97
N ALA A 311 -11.66 9.49 -23.60
CA ALA A 311 -12.32 8.35 -24.22
C ALA A 311 -11.50 7.79 -25.41
N GLU A 312 -10.93 8.67 -26.21
CA GLU A 312 -10.11 8.33 -27.39
C GLU A 312 -8.75 7.73 -27.00
N THR A 313 -8.11 8.30 -25.97
CA THR A 313 -6.77 7.88 -25.52
C THR A 313 -6.80 6.67 -24.59
N THR A 314 -7.95 6.33 -24.01
CA THR A 314 -8.09 5.19 -23.10
C THR A 314 -8.66 3.97 -23.80
N SER A 315 -7.87 2.90 -23.84
CA SER A 315 -8.33 1.61 -24.38
C SER A 315 -9.38 0.95 -23.49
N ARG A 316 -10.21 0.09 -24.09
CA ARG A 316 -11.20 -0.71 -23.36
C ARG A 316 -10.61 -1.51 -22.20
N ALA A 317 -9.42 -2.10 -22.41
CA ALA A 317 -8.75 -2.91 -21.39
C ALA A 317 -8.31 -2.06 -20.19
N VAL A 318 -7.71 -0.88 -20.44
CA VAL A 318 -7.30 0.04 -19.38
C VAL A 318 -8.49 0.57 -18.60
N ALA A 319 -9.57 0.96 -19.29
CA ALA A 319 -10.80 1.39 -18.64
C ALA A 319 -11.39 0.29 -17.74
N HIS A 320 -11.37 -0.96 -18.21
CA HIS A 320 -11.80 -2.11 -17.42
C HIS A 320 -10.93 -2.34 -16.17
N ASP A 321 -9.61 -2.29 -16.31
CA ASP A 321 -8.67 -2.49 -15.20
C ASP A 321 -8.86 -1.43 -14.10
N ILE A 322 -9.05 -0.17 -14.49
CA ILE A 322 -9.32 0.92 -13.53
C ILE A 322 -10.64 0.69 -12.80
N LEU A 323 -11.72 0.36 -13.51
CA LEU A 323 -13.01 0.10 -12.89
C LEU A 323 -12.99 -1.12 -11.95
N ALA A 324 -12.30 -2.19 -12.36
CA ALA A 324 -12.13 -3.38 -11.52
C ALA A 324 -11.37 -3.06 -10.23
N ALA A 325 -10.38 -2.16 -10.28
CA ALA A 325 -9.63 -1.70 -9.13
C ALA A 325 -10.45 -0.75 -8.22
N LEU A 326 -11.26 0.14 -8.80
CA LEU A 326 -12.13 1.09 -8.08
C LEU A 326 -13.30 0.42 -7.35
N THR A 327 -13.73 -0.74 -7.84
CA THR A 327 -14.85 -1.52 -7.28
C THR A 327 -14.37 -2.67 -6.38
N GLY A 328 -13.05 -2.93 -6.34
CA GLY A 328 -12.46 -4.05 -5.60
C GLY A 328 -12.80 -5.42 -6.19
N GLU A 329 -13.18 -5.50 -7.47
CA GLU A 329 -13.46 -6.78 -8.15
C GLU A 329 -12.19 -7.59 -8.40
N ALA A 330 -11.07 -6.91 -8.69
CA ALA A 330 -9.77 -7.55 -8.91
C ALA A 330 -9.31 -8.34 -7.67
N ASP A 331 -9.51 -7.78 -6.47
CA ASP A 331 -9.15 -8.39 -5.19
C ASP A 331 -10.02 -9.61 -4.88
N ARG A 332 -11.34 -9.54 -5.16
CA ARG A 332 -12.28 -10.67 -5.00
C ARG A 332 -11.98 -11.84 -5.93
N ALA A 333 -11.59 -11.56 -7.17
CA ALA A 333 -11.23 -12.61 -8.14
C ALA A 333 -9.92 -13.32 -7.78
N SER A 334 -8.98 -12.64 -7.13
CA SER A 334 -7.74 -13.24 -6.63
C SER A 334 -7.92 -14.00 -5.31
N ALA A 335 -8.88 -13.58 -4.46
CA ALA A 335 -9.19 -14.22 -3.18
C ALA A 335 -10.08 -15.48 -3.29
N ALA A 336 -10.66 -15.76 -4.47
CA ALA A 336 -11.40 -16.99 -4.70
C ALA A 336 -10.45 -18.21 -4.59
N PRO A 337 -10.82 -19.27 -3.83
CA PRO A 337 -9.97 -20.44 -3.67
C PRO A 337 -9.73 -21.07 -5.05
N ARG A 338 -8.49 -20.97 -5.53
CA ARG A 338 -8.04 -21.70 -6.70
C ARG A 338 -7.93 -23.15 -6.26
N HIS A 339 -8.90 -23.97 -6.66
CA HIS A 339 -8.80 -25.41 -6.54
C HIS A 339 -7.60 -25.89 -7.35
N GLU A 340 -6.46 -26.01 -6.68
CA GLU A 340 -5.30 -26.72 -7.19
C GLU A 340 -5.61 -28.22 -7.05
N PRO A 341 -5.76 -28.98 -8.15
CA PRO A 341 -6.01 -30.40 -8.05
C PRO A 341 -4.76 -31.06 -7.46
N LEU A 342 -4.89 -31.49 -6.19
CA LEU A 342 -3.90 -32.29 -5.50
C LEU A 342 -3.74 -33.61 -6.27
N PHE A 343 -2.66 -33.74 -7.03
CA PHE A 343 -2.27 -35.03 -7.59
C PHE A 343 -1.86 -35.94 -6.42
N GLU A 344 -2.79 -36.75 -5.92
CA GLU A 344 -2.46 -37.89 -5.07
C GLU A 344 -1.70 -38.93 -5.91
N GLN A 345 -0.40 -39.07 -5.65
CA GLN A 345 0.34 -40.26 -6.02
C GLN A 345 -0.16 -41.43 -5.15
N SER A 346 -1.17 -42.15 -5.63
CA SER A 346 -1.52 -43.46 -5.09
C SER A 346 -0.42 -44.46 -5.42
N GLY A 347 0.55 -44.58 -4.51
CA GLY A 347 1.48 -45.70 -4.45
C GLY A 347 0.73 -46.98 -4.12
N VAL A 348 0.34 -47.73 -5.15
CA VAL A 348 -0.16 -49.10 -4.97
C VAL A 348 1.04 -49.99 -4.68
N MET A 349 1.18 -50.37 -3.41
CA MET A 349 2.01 -51.51 -3.01
C MET A 349 1.35 -52.79 -3.54
N GLU A 350 1.93 -53.38 -4.58
CA GLU A 350 1.62 -54.74 -5.04
C GLU A 350 1.92 -55.73 -3.91
N ARG A 351 0.87 -56.24 -3.24
CA ARG A 351 1.00 -57.42 -2.39
C ARG A 351 0.92 -58.68 -3.25
N ALA A 352 1.98 -59.47 -3.17
CA ALA A 352 2.14 -60.79 -3.76
C ALA A 352 0.93 -61.70 -3.48
N GLY A 353 0.26 -62.14 -4.56
CA GLY A 353 -0.78 -63.15 -4.51
C GLY A 353 -0.19 -64.56 -4.64
N ALA A 354 -0.43 -65.42 -3.65
CA ALA A 354 -0.16 -66.84 -3.72
C ALA A 354 -1.46 -67.66 -3.98
N ALA A 355 -1.38 -68.49 -5.03
CA ALA A 355 -2.08 -69.77 -5.28
C ALA A 355 -3.59 -69.83 -5.63
N ARG A 356 -3.86 -69.95 -6.96
CA ARG A 356 -4.53 -71.05 -7.74
C ARG A 356 -5.96 -71.55 -7.41
N PRO A 357 -6.69 -72.23 -8.34
CA PRO A 357 -6.41 -72.54 -9.76
C PRO A 357 -7.55 -72.25 -10.77
N ALA A 358 -7.24 -72.58 -12.03
CA ALA A 358 -7.91 -72.30 -13.30
C ALA A 358 -9.25 -73.01 -13.57
N SER A 359 -10.07 -72.35 -14.41
CA SER A 359 -11.06 -72.97 -15.28
C SER A 359 -10.84 -72.50 -16.72
N GLN A 360 -10.61 -73.49 -17.58
CA GLN A 360 -10.19 -73.46 -18.96
C GLN A 360 -11.19 -72.80 -19.92
N ARG A 361 -10.70 -72.04 -20.90
CA ARG A 361 -11.23 -72.09 -22.28
C ARG A 361 -10.06 -72.00 -23.26
N ARG A 362 -9.85 -73.08 -24.01
CA ARG A 362 -8.88 -73.15 -25.12
C ARG A 362 -9.58 -72.87 -26.46
N PRO A 363 -8.80 -72.46 -27.49
CA PRO A 363 -9.27 -71.74 -28.65
C PRO A 363 -9.69 -72.66 -29.81
N SER A 364 -10.45 -72.07 -30.74
CA SER A 364 -10.86 -72.66 -32.01
C SER A 364 -9.69 -72.73 -33.01
N ALA A 365 -9.50 -73.91 -33.59
CA ALA A 365 -8.72 -74.11 -34.81
C ALA A 365 -9.40 -75.15 -35.71
N ARG A 366 -9.58 -74.76 -36.99
CA ARG A 366 -9.45 -75.51 -38.25
C ARG A 366 -10.00 -76.96 -38.28
N GLY A 367 -10.91 -77.36 -39.15
CA GLY A 367 -10.99 -77.10 -40.60
C GLY A 367 -10.78 -78.43 -41.34
N ALA A 368 -11.77 -78.84 -42.15
CA ALA A 368 -11.76 -79.87 -43.22
C ALA A 368 -13.24 -80.17 -43.51
N ASP A 369 -13.84 -79.75 -44.62
CA ASP A 369 -13.67 -80.19 -46.00
C ASP A 369 -14.06 -81.66 -46.26
N GLN A 370 -14.85 -81.83 -47.33
CA GLN A 370 -15.27 -83.05 -48.04
C GLN A 370 -16.44 -83.87 -47.45
N ARG A 371 -17.63 -83.83 -48.09
CA ARG A 371 -18.05 -84.47 -49.36
C ARG A 371 -18.27 -85.99 -49.21
N GLN A 372 -19.53 -86.45 -49.20
CA GLN A 372 -20.21 -87.13 -50.33
C GLN A 372 -21.46 -87.92 -49.88
N ARG A 373 -22.55 -87.66 -50.62
CA ARG A 373 -23.55 -88.60 -51.19
C ARG A 373 -24.45 -89.40 -50.25
N GLY A 374 -25.71 -88.94 -50.18
CA GLY A 374 -26.91 -89.74 -50.35
C GLY A 374 -27.75 -89.06 -51.42
#